data_AF-A0A653STK3-F1
#
_entry.id   AF-A0A653STK3-F1
#
_cell.length_a   1.000
_cell.length_b   1.000
_cell.length_c   1.000
_cell.angle_alpha   90.00
_cell.angle_beta   90.00
_cell.angle_gamma   90.00
#
_symmetry.space_group_name_H-M   'P 1'
#
loop_
_entity.id
_entity.type
_entity.pdbx_description
1 polymer ?
#
loop_
_entity_poly.entity_id
_entity_poly.type
_entity_poly.pdbx_seq_one_letter_code
_entity_poly.pdbx_strand_id
1 'polypeptide(L)'
;MKKEQVTRSFRIADPVLKQKADELIALIDRDLTEFTDRGYNPTKKTELTTARNTVDSFPSDEQLEAIKIDLTEQKDAARKALEKSMRSIFNAAENVFGQHSAKYKEFGNALISQQSDAELVRVAKIMSLTAEKYLPELSDEGLTADKINTLTTQRDTLDIAIGFTSSRYFRP
;
A
#
# COMPACT_ATOMS: atom_id res chain seq x y z
N MET A 1 -11.09 -3.08 -15.58
CA MET A 1 -10.40 -4.24 -16.20
C MET A 1 -9.94 -5.17 -15.07
N LYS A 2 -10.46 -6.39 -14.98
CA LYS A 2 -10.07 -7.35 -13.93
C LYS A 2 -8.65 -7.81 -14.27
N LYS A 3 -7.63 -7.37 -13.52
CA LYS A 3 -6.26 -7.88 -13.70
C LYS A 3 -6.29 -9.41 -13.61
N GLU A 4 -5.76 -10.08 -14.64
CA GLU A 4 -5.64 -11.53 -14.65
C GLU A 4 -4.85 -11.97 -13.43
N GLN A 5 -5.39 -12.96 -12.74
CA GLN A 5 -4.69 -13.57 -11.61
C GLN A 5 -3.59 -14.43 -12.20
N VAL A 6 -2.33 -14.08 -11.92
CA VAL A 6 -1.20 -14.97 -12.20
C VAL A 6 -1.42 -16.21 -11.34
N THR A 7 -1.57 -17.36 -12.00
CA THR A 7 -1.67 -18.65 -11.33
C THR A 7 -0.39 -19.42 -11.60
N ARG A 8 0.04 -20.19 -10.60
CA ARG A 8 1.18 -21.09 -10.75
C ARG A 8 0.86 -22.12 -11.85
N SER A 9 1.84 -22.38 -12.71
CA SER A 9 1.75 -23.42 -13.74
C SER A 9 1.90 -24.84 -13.18
N PHE A 10 2.30 -24.97 -11.92
CA PHE A 10 2.55 -26.22 -11.22
C PHE A 10 1.62 -26.40 -10.01
N ARG A 11 1.38 -27.66 -9.63
CA ARG A 11 0.46 -28.06 -8.54
C ARG A 11 1.17 -28.65 -7.32
N ILE A 12 2.48 -28.47 -7.21
CA ILE A 12 3.27 -28.93 -6.08
C ILE A 12 3.48 -27.78 -5.09
N ALA A 13 3.54 -28.10 -3.79
CA ALA A 13 3.79 -27.11 -2.75
C ALA A 13 5.24 -26.59 -2.82
N ASP A 14 5.47 -25.33 -2.44
CA ASP A 14 6.79 -24.69 -2.53
C ASP A 14 7.90 -25.44 -1.77
N PRO A 15 7.66 -26.02 -0.57
CA PRO A 15 8.66 -26.85 0.10
C PRO A 15 9.03 -28.12 -0.70
N VAL A 16 8.05 -28.72 -1.37
CA VAL A 16 8.25 -29.91 -2.21
C VAL A 16 8.99 -29.53 -3.49
N LEU A 17 8.64 -28.40 -4.11
CA LEU A 17 9.34 -27.86 -5.27
C LEU A 17 10.81 -27.55 -4.93
N LYS A 18 11.06 -26.94 -3.78
CA LYS A 18 12.42 -26.69 -3.28
C LYS A 18 13.20 -27.99 -3.11
N GLN A 19 12.64 -28.98 -2.42
CA GLN A 19 13.29 -30.29 -2.24
C GLN A 19 13.63 -30.94 -3.58
N LYS A 20 12.71 -30.89 -4.56
CA LYS A 20 12.95 -31.41 -5.90
C LYS A 20 14.05 -30.65 -6.64
N ALA A 21 14.12 -29.33 -6.48
CA ALA A 21 15.20 -28.51 -7.04
C ALA A 21 16.55 -28.83 -6.39
N ASP A 22 16.59 -29.03 -5.07
CA ASP A 22 17.80 -29.39 -4.32
C ASP A 22 18.31 -30.78 -4.75
N GLU A 23 17.42 -31.76 -4.85
CA GLU A 23 17.72 -33.10 -5.38
C GLU A 23 18.27 -33.02 -6.81
N LEU A 24 17.64 -32.22 -7.68
CA LEU A 24 18.07 -32.05 -9.06
C LEU A 24 19.45 -31.42 -9.18
N ILE A 25 19.74 -30.35 -8.41
CA ILE A 25 21.05 -29.70 -8.40
C ILE A 25 22.12 -30.70 -7.94
N ALA A 26 21.85 -31.48 -6.88
CA ALA A 26 22.79 -32.47 -6.37
C ALA A 26 23.08 -33.60 -7.39
N LEU A 27 22.06 -34.05 -8.13
CA LEU A 27 22.23 -35.05 -9.19
C LEU A 27 23.05 -34.51 -10.36
N ILE A 28 22.79 -33.27 -10.80
CA ILE A 28 23.55 -32.66 -11.88
C ILE A 28 25.00 -32.42 -11.45
N ASP A 29 25.23 -32.01 -10.20
CA ASP A 29 26.58 -31.82 -9.66
C ASP A 29 27.38 -33.12 -9.61
N ARG A 30 26.72 -34.25 -9.31
CA ARG A 30 27.35 -35.58 -9.32
C ARG A 30 27.85 -35.97 -10.71
N ASP A 31 27.04 -35.69 -11.74
CA ASP A 31 27.28 -36.10 -13.14
C ASP A 31 27.68 -34.90 -14.02
N LEU A 32 28.36 -33.91 -13.43
CA LEU A 32 28.62 -32.62 -14.09
C LEU A 32 29.40 -32.78 -15.41
N THR A 33 30.31 -33.76 -15.46
CA THR A 33 31.13 -34.04 -16.64
C THR A 33 30.26 -34.44 -17.82
N GLU A 34 29.25 -35.29 -17.60
CA GLU A 34 28.32 -35.80 -18.59
C GLU A 34 27.29 -34.74 -19.04
N PHE A 35 26.96 -33.79 -18.16
CA PHE A 35 26.03 -32.70 -18.45
C PHE A 35 26.69 -31.48 -19.12
N THR A 36 28.03 -31.39 -19.10
CA THR A 36 28.77 -30.30 -19.75
C THR A 36 28.52 -30.29 -21.26
N ASP A 37 28.52 -31.47 -21.90
CA ASP A 37 28.23 -31.64 -23.33
C ASP A 37 26.78 -31.32 -23.71
N ARG A 38 25.88 -31.27 -22.71
CA ARG A 38 24.46 -30.90 -22.88
C ARG A 38 24.17 -29.44 -22.54
N GLY A 39 25.21 -28.63 -22.34
CA GLY A 39 25.09 -27.19 -22.11
C GLY A 39 24.81 -26.79 -20.67
N TYR A 40 24.89 -27.72 -19.70
CA TYR A 40 24.90 -27.36 -18.29
C TYR A 40 26.30 -26.90 -17.90
N ASN A 41 26.41 -25.64 -17.49
CA ASN A 41 27.67 -25.01 -17.11
C ASN A 41 27.50 -24.27 -15.77
N PRO A 42 28.60 -23.74 -15.18
CA PRO A 42 28.51 -23.02 -13.90
C PRO A 42 27.48 -21.87 -13.90
N THR A 43 27.31 -21.17 -15.03
CA THR A 43 26.29 -20.12 -15.16
C THR A 43 24.87 -20.67 -15.02
N LYS A 44 24.56 -21.79 -15.68
CA LYS A 44 23.24 -22.44 -15.58
C LYS A 44 22.95 -22.96 -14.18
N LYS A 45 23.98 -23.44 -13.47
CA LYS A 45 23.88 -23.80 -12.07
C LYS A 45 23.52 -22.59 -11.19
N THR A 46 24.18 -21.45 -11.38
CA THR A 46 23.87 -20.22 -10.65
C THR A 46 22.46 -19.72 -10.94
N GLU A 47 22.00 -19.78 -12.19
CA GLU A 47 20.63 -19.41 -12.57
C GLU A 47 19.61 -20.29 -11.83
N LEU A 48 19.77 -21.61 -11.86
CA LEU A 48 18.87 -22.55 -11.20
C LEU A 48 18.88 -22.39 -9.67
N THR A 49 20.06 -22.19 -9.08
CA THR A 49 20.21 -21.98 -7.64
C THR A 49 19.55 -20.67 -7.20
N THR A 50 19.72 -19.60 -7.98
CA THR A 50 19.05 -18.30 -7.73
C THR A 50 17.54 -18.47 -7.79
N ALA A 51 17.00 -19.14 -8.82
CA ALA A 51 15.57 -19.41 -8.93
C ALA A 51 15.01 -20.22 -7.75
N ARG A 52 15.75 -21.25 -7.30
CA ARG A 52 15.41 -22.03 -6.10
C ARG A 52 15.36 -21.14 -4.86
N ASN A 53 16.39 -20.31 -4.66
CA ASN A 53 16.45 -19.39 -3.52
C ASN A 53 15.31 -18.36 -3.55
N THR A 54 14.89 -17.91 -4.74
CA THR A 54 13.73 -17.02 -4.89
C THR A 54 12.46 -17.70 -4.39
N VAL A 55 12.20 -18.96 -4.79
CA VAL A 55 11.03 -19.72 -4.30
C VAL A 55 11.11 -19.96 -2.80
N ASP A 56 12.30 -20.27 -2.27
CA ASP A 56 12.52 -20.46 -0.82
C ASP A 56 12.30 -19.17 -0.01
N SER A 57 12.48 -18.01 -0.64
CA SER A 57 12.22 -16.70 -0.02
C SER A 57 10.76 -16.28 -0.06
N PHE A 58 9.88 -17.06 -0.69
CA PHE A 58 8.46 -16.73 -0.70
C PHE A 58 7.89 -16.84 0.71
N PRO A 59 7.17 -15.81 1.19
CA PRO A 59 6.51 -15.86 2.49
C PRO A 59 5.47 -16.99 2.50
N SER A 60 5.31 -17.62 3.67
CA SER A 60 4.26 -18.63 3.88
C SER A 60 2.87 -18.01 3.77
N ASP A 61 1.84 -18.85 3.60
CA ASP A 61 0.45 -18.37 3.56
C ASP A 61 0.07 -17.62 4.85
N GLU A 62 0.56 -18.04 6.02
CA GLU A 62 0.35 -17.36 7.29
C GLU A 62 1.05 -15.99 7.32
N GLN A 63 2.26 -15.89 6.78
CA GLN A 63 2.98 -14.61 6.68
C GLN A 63 2.30 -13.67 5.67
N LEU A 64 1.85 -14.18 4.53
CA LEU A 64 1.07 -13.43 3.54
C LEU A 64 -0.22 -12.90 4.17
N GLU A 65 -0.90 -13.69 4.99
CA GLU A 65 -2.12 -13.29 5.67
C GLU A 65 -1.86 -12.24 6.75
N ALA A 66 -0.82 -12.42 7.57
CA ALA A 66 -0.38 -11.42 8.53
C ALA A 66 -0.06 -10.07 7.86
N ILE A 67 0.60 -10.09 6.70
CA ILE A 67 0.89 -8.88 5.91
C ILE A 67 -0.38 -8.20 5.43
N LYS A 68 -1.41 -8.94 5.00
CA LYS A 68 -2.70 -8.33 4.62
C LYS A 68 -3.42 -7.70 5.80
N ILE A 69 -3.36 -8.34 6.97
CA ILE A 69 -3.94 -7.80 8.20
C ILE A 69 -3.24 -6.48 8.54
N ASP A 70 -1.91 -6.47 8.59
CA ASP A 70 -1.10 -5.28 8.86
C ASP A 70 -1.36 -4.14 7.86
N LEU A 71 -1.42 -4.42 6.55
CA LEU A 71 -1.77 -3.42 5.54
C LEU A 71 -3.18 -2.84 5.75
N THR A 72 -4.13 -3.65 6.22
CA THR A 72 -5.49 -3.20 6.53
C THR A 72 -5.49 -2.29 7.77
N GLU A 73 -4.78 -2.69 8.82
CA GLU A 73 -4.62 -1.91 10.04
C GLU A 73 -3.95 -0.55 9.76
N GLN A 74 -2.91 -0.52 8.95
CA GLN A 74 -2.23 0.71 8.54
C GLN A 74 -3.15 1.65 7.76
N LYS A 75 -3.93 1.12 6.81
CA LYS A 75 -4.91 1.91 6.05
C LYS A 75 -5.97 2.51 6.97
N ASP A 76 -6.51 1.72 7.88
CA ASP A 76 -7.55 2.18 8.82
C ASP A 76 -7.00 3.21 9.81
N ALA A 77 -5.75 3.05 10.27
CA ALA A 77 -5.06 4.04 11.10
C ALA A 77 -4.84 5.36 10.34
N ALA A 78 -4.36 5.29 9.10
CA ALA A 78 -4.17 6.46 8.23
C ALA A 78 -5.50 7.20 7.99
N ARG A 79 -6.59 6.46 7.73
CA ARG A 79 -7.93 7.03 7.56
C ARG A 79 -8.38 7.77 8.82
N LYS A 80 -8.28 7.13 10.00
CA LYS A 80 -8.67 7.74 11.28
C LYS A 80 -7.88 9.01 11.59
N ALA A 81 -6.57 9.00 11.32
CA ALA A 81 -5.71 10.15 11.51
C ALA A 81 -6.14 11.33 10.61
N LEU A 82 -6.40 11.06 9.33
CA LEU A 82 -6.87 12.06 8.37
C LEU A 82 -8.24 12.64 8.77
N GLU A 83 -9.22 11.78 9.09
CA GLU A 83 -10.55 12.23 9.52
C GLU A 83 -10.48 13.13 10.75
N LYS A 84 -9.61 12.82 11.71
CA LYS A 84 -9.43 13.65 12.92
C LYS A 84 -8.97 15.07 12.56
N SER A 85 -7.97 15.20 11.71
CA SER A 85 -7.48 16.51 11.26
C SER A 85 -8.54 17.26 10.45
N MET A 86 -9.25 16.56 9.55
CA MET A 86 -10.32 17.15 8.75
C MET A 86 -11.46 17.69 9.61
N ARG A 87 -11.91 16.95 10.64
CA ARG A 87 -12.94 17.43 11.59
C ARG A 87 -12.49 18.68 12.33
N SER A 88 -11.23 18.73 12.76
CA SER A 88 -10.70 19.92 13.42
C SER A 88 -10.74 21.16 12.52
N ILE A 89 -10.44 21.01 11.23
CA ILE A 89 -10.47 22.12 10.27
C ILE A 89 -11.91 22.52 9.94
N PHE A 90 -12.82 21.56 9.77
CA PHE A 90 -14.25 21.88 9.60
C PHE A 90 -14.79 22.65 10.81
N ASN A 91 -14.45 22.26 12.03
CA ASN A 91 -14.90 22.98 13.23
C ASN A 91 -14.37 24.42 13.26
N ALA A 92 -13.08 24.63 12.93
CA ALA A 92 -12.51 25.98 12.83
C ALA A 92 -13.22 26.82 11.75
N ALA A 93 -13.47 26.24 10.57
CA ALA A 93 -14.18 26.91 9.49
C ALA A 93 -15.65 27.21 9.85
N GLU A 94 -16.30 26.32 10.59
CA GLU A 94 -17.67 26.52 11.08
C GLU A 94 -17.74 27.66 12.10
N ASN A 95 -16.79 27.73 13.03
CA ASN A 95 -16.70 28.78 14.04
C ASN A 95 -16.52 30.16 13.42
N VAL A 96 -15.64 30.30 12.42
CA VAL A 96 -15.32 31.61 11.81
C VAL A 96 -16.34 32.02 10.75
N PHE A 97 -16.79 31.10 9.90
CA PHE A 97 -17.61 31.44 8.74
C PHE A 97 -19.09 31.06 8.90
N GLY A 98 -19.41 30.14 9.79
CA GLY A 98 -20.73 29.53 9.89
C GLY A 98 -20.98 28.47 8.81
N GLN A 99 -21.64 27.37 9.20
CA GLN A 99 -21.87 26.17 8.38
C GLN A 99 -22.60 26.42 7.05
N HIS A 100 -23.44 27.45 6.98
CA HIS A 100 -24.22 27.76 5.77
C HIS A 100 -23.54 28.72 4.80
N SER A 101 -22.38 29.27 5.17
CA SER A 101 -21.64 30.24 4.35
C SER A 101 -21.04 29.60 3.09
N ALA A 102 -20.81 30.44 2.08
CA ALA A 102 -20.08 30.02 0.88
C ALA A 102 -18.64 29.60 1.21
N LYS A 103 -17.97 30.35 2.11
CA LYS A 103 -16.60 30.06 2.55
C LYS A 103 -16.49 28.68 3.19
N TYR A 104 -17.42 28.31 4.08
CA TYR A 104 -17.45 26.98 4.68
C TYR A 104 -17.63 25.86 3.64
N LYS A 105 -18.52 26.06 2.67
CA LYS A 105 -18.78 25.06 1.61
C LYS A 105 -17.58 24.80 0.69
N GLU A 106 -16.64 25.74 0.57
CA GLU A 106 -15.39 25.54 -0.18
C GLU A 106 -14.48 24.47 0.44
N PHE A 107 -14.65 24.12 1.71
CA PHE A 107 -13.87 23.04 2.37
C PHE A 107 -14.30 21.64 1.91
N GLY A 108 -15.42 21.54 1.18
CA GLY A 108 -15.95 20.28 0.67
C GLY A 108 -17.06 19.70 1.55
N ASN A 109 -17.38 18.43 1.32
CA ASN A 109 -18.47 17.75 2.04
C ASN A 109 -18.02 17.29 3.43
N ALA A 110 -18.62 17.86 4.48
CA ALA A 110 -18.32 17.58 5.88
C ALA A 110 -18.76 16.19 6.39
N LEU A 111 -19.58 15.44 5.63
CA LEU A 111 -19.98 14.07 5.96
C LEU A 111 -18.86 13.05 5.65
N ILE A 112 -17.64 13.32 6.11
CA ILE A 112 -16.42 12.57 5.77
C ILE A 112 -16.47 11.11 6.22
N SER A 113 -17.18 10.79 7.31
CA SER A 113 -17.31 9.42 7.81
C SER A 113 -18.15 8.52 6.89
N GLN A 114 -18.94 9.12 5.99
CA GLN A 114 -19.78 8.39 5.03
C GLN A 114 -19.11 8.25 3.66
N GLN A 115 -17.95 8.88 3.47
CA GLN A 115 -17.23 8.89 2.20
C GLN A 115 -16.34 7.65 2.07
N SER A 116 -16.22 7.13 0.85
CA SER A 116 -15.22 6.10 0.54
C SER A 116 -13.79 6.64 0.74
N ASP A 117 -12.82 5.73 0.85
CA ASP A 117 -11.41 6.10 1.03
C ASP A 117 -10.93 7.08 -0.07
N ALA A 118 -11.29 6.81 -1.33
CA ALA A 118 -10.93 7.65 -2.47
C ALA A 118 -11.60 9.05 -2.45
N GLU A 119 -12.86 9.10 -2.03
CA GLU A 119 -13.56 10.38 -1.87
C GLU A 119 -12.95 11.20 -0.73
N LEU A 120 -12.59 10.56 0.38
CA LEU A 120 -11.95 11.23 1.51
C LEU A 120 -10.61 11.87 1.11
N VAL A 121 -9.77 11.15 0.36
CA VAL A 121 -8.51 11.68 -0.19
C VAL A 121 -8.76 12.91 -1.07
N ARG A 122 -9.79 12.86 -1.93
CA ARG A 122 -10.17 13.99 -2.79
C ARG A 122 -10.65 15.19 -1.96
N VAL A 123 -11.50 14.97 -0.95
CA VAL A 123 -12.00 16.06 -0.09
C VAL A 123 -10.86 16.67 0.73
N ALA A 124 -9.93 15.86 1.26
CA ALA A 124 -8.74 16.36 1.96
C ALA A 124 -7.85 17.24 1.06
N LYS A 125 -7.75 16.92 -0.24
CA LYS A 125 -7.06 17.78 -1.22
C LYS A 125 -7.77 19.12 -1.43
N ILE A 126 -9.09 19.13 -1.51
CA ILE A 126 -9.87 20.38 -1.61
C ILE A 126 -9.68 21.20 -0.32
N MET A 127 -9.83 20.54 0.84
CA MET A 127 -9.68 21.15 2.14
C MET A 127 -8.32 21.80 2.35
N SER A 128 -7.22 21.16 1.95
CA SER A 128 -5.86 21.74 2.08
C SER A 128 -5.73 23.05 1.29
N LEU A 129 -6.16 23.07 0.03
CA LEU A 129 -6.15 24.28 -0.80
C LEU A 129 -7.02 25.40 -0.21
N THR A 130 -8.21 25.05 0.28
CA THR A 130 -9.13 26.02 0.89
C THR A 130 -8.61 26.53 2.24
N ALA A 131 -7.99 25.65 3.04
CA ALA A 131 -7.36 25.99 4.31
C ALA A 131 -6.16 26.95 4.12
N GLU A 132 -5.36 26.76 3.07
CA GLU A 132 -4.29 27.71 2.71
C GLU A 132 -4.85 29.07 2.31
N LYS A 133 -5.89 29.09 1.46
CA LYS A 133 -6.57 30.31 1.02
C LYS A 133 -7.09 31.15 2.20
N TYR A 134 -7.67 30.49 3.21
CA TYR A 134 -8.28 31.16 4.37
C TYR A 134 -7.42 31.11 5.64
N LEU A 135 -6.13 30.78 5.52
CA LEU A 135 -5.22 30.66 6.66
C LEU A 135 -5.20 31.92 7.55
N PRO A 136 -5.16 33.16 7.03
CA PRO A 136 -5.17 34.37 7.86
C PRO A 136 -6.47 34.55 8.67
N GLU A 137 -7.60 34.06 8.18
CA GLU A 137 -8.89 34.18 8.87
C GLU A 137 -9.09 33.06 9.91
N LEU A 138 -8.40 31.93 9.73
CA LEU A 138 -8.52 30.74 10.59
C LEU A 138 -7.37 30.60 11.60
N SER A 139 -6.39 31.51 11.57
CA SER A 139 -5.25 31.47 12.50
C SER A 139 -5.68 31.63 13.95
N ASP A 140 -6.73 32.40 14.21
CA ASP A 140 -7.27 32.65 15.55
C ASP A 140 -7.96 31.39 16.14
N GLU A 141 -8.47 30.50 15.29
CA GLU A 141 -8.92 29.15 15.67
C GLU A 141 -7.76 28.14 15.75
N GLY A 142 -6.52 28.63 15.65
CA GLY A 142 -5.30 27.84 15.74
C GLY A 142 -4.97 27.05 14.49
N LEU A 143 -5.52 27.37 13.31
CA LEU A 143 -5.03 26.80 12.05
C LEU A 143 -3.64 27.37 11.75
N THR A 144 -2.70 26.49 11.40
CA THR A 144 -1.33 26.87 11.04
C THR A 144 -0.91 26.16 9.76
N ALA A 145 0.13 26.67 9.09
CA ALA A 145 0.74 26.00 7.94
C ALA A 145 1.17 24.56 8.28
N ASP A 146 1.68 24.31 9.49
CA ASP A 146 2.07 22.97 9.94
C ASP A 146 0.89 22.00 10.03
N LYS A 147 -0.29 22.48 10.46
CA LYS A 147 -1.51 21.66 10.48
C LYS A 147 -1.98 21.31 9.07
N ILE A 148 -1.83 22.23 8.11
CA ILE A 148 -2.13 21.98 6.69
C ILE A 148 -1.14 20.98 6.09
N ASN A 149 0.16 21.11 6.40
CA ASN A 149 1.19 20.16 5.98
C ASN A 149 0.94 18.76 6.57
N THR A 150 0.50 18.69 7.83
CA THR A 150 0.09 17.45 8.48
C THR A 150 -1.09 16.81 7.77
N LEU A 151 -2.13 17.59 7.44
CA LEU A 151 -3.29 17.11 6.67
C LEU A 151 -2.86 16.54 5.31
N THR A 152 -1.98 17.25 4.60
CA THR A 152 -1.47 16.84 3.28
C THR A 152 -0.68 15.53 3.38
N THR A 153 0.18 15.40 4.39
CA THR A 153 0.95 14.18 4.65
C THR A 153 0.05 12.99 4.98
N GLN A 154 -0.99 13.20 5.80
CA GLN A 154 -1.98 12.18 6.15
C GLN A 154 -2.81 11.73 4.95
N ARG A 155 -3.19 12.67 4.07
CA ARG A 155 -3.86 12.37 2.80
C ARG A 155 -2.97 11.44 1.94
N ASP A 156 -1.70 11.80 1.76
CA ASP A 156 -0.79 11.04 0.91
C ASP A 156 -0.48 9.66 1.50
N THR A 157 -0.39 9.57 2.83
CA THR A 157 -0.27 8.29 3.56
C THR A 157 -1.47 7.39 3.28
N LEU A 158 -2.69 7.92 3.35
CA LEU A 158 -3.90 7.16 3.04
C LEU A 158 -3.95 6.73 1.57
N ASP A 159 -3.61 7.63 0.63
CA ASP A 159 -3.58 7.32 -0.82
C ASP A 159 -2.64 6.15 -1.13
N ILE A 160 -1.43 6.18 -0.55
CA ILE A 160 -0.46 5.08 -0.65
C ILE A 160 -1.00 3.78 -0.06
N ALA A 161 -1.62 3.83 1.13
CA ALA A 161 -2.18 2.65 1.79
C ALA A 161 -3.36 2.02 1.00
N ILE A 162 -4.22 2.84 0.38
CA ILE A 162 -5.24 2.37 -0.56
C ILE A 162 -4.58 1.68 -1.75
N GLY A 163 -3.49 2.24 -2.26
CA GLY A 163 -2.69 1.65 -3.33
C GLY A 163 -2.23 0.23 -2.99
N PHE A 164 -1.63 0.03 -1.82
CA PHE A 164 -1.13 -1.28 -1.38
C PHE A 164 -2.24 -2.31 -1.14
N THR A 165 -3.35 -1.91 -0.51
CA THR A 165 -4.48 -2.81 -0.25
C THR A 165 -5.24 -3.21 -1.53
N SER A 166 -5.25 -2.35 -2.56
CA SER A 166 -5.77 -2.65 -3.90
C SER A 166 -4.84 -3.57 -4.72
N SER A 167 -3.55 -3.55 -4.38
CA SER A 167 -2.49 -4.32 -5.03
C SER A 167 -2.56 -5.80 -4.62
N ARG A 168 -3.32 -6.61 -5.38
CA ARG A 168 -3.44 -8.09 -5.24
C ARG A 168 -2.13 -8.87 -5.52
N TYR A 169 -0.95 -8.35 -5.17
CA TYR A 169 0.36 -8.95 -5.48
C TYR A 169 0.87 -9.93 -4.42
N PHE A 170 0.08 -10.23 -3.40
CA PHE A 170 0.51 -11.09 -2.28
C PHE A 170 -0.01 -12.54 -2.39
N ARG A 171 0.00 -13.11 -3.60
CA ARG A 171 -0.01 -14.57 -3.79
C ARG A 171 0.91 -14.94 -4.96
N PRO A 172 1.90 -15.85 -4.79
CA PRO A 172 2.69 -16.39 -5.89
C PRO A 172 1.85 -17.30 -6.80
#